data_AF-A0A4Y3TPA4-F1
#
_entry.id   AF-A0A4Y3TPA4-F1
#
_cell.length_a   1.000
_cell.length_b   1.000
_cell.length_c   1.000
_cell.angle_alpha   90.00
_cell.angle_beta   90.00
_cell.angle_gamma   90.00
#
_symmetry.space_group_name_H-M   'P 1'
#
loop_
_entity.id
_entity.type
_entity.pdbx_description
1 polymer ?
#
loop_
_entity_poly.entity_id
_entity_poly.type
_entity_poly.pdbx_seq_one_letter_code
_entity_poly.pdbx_strand_id
1 'polypeptide(L)'
;MGTNCTIAHNLKYFGLQEKSGLSDSFISSYFSILWLFENKFNIVSNSMDLYLKKIELAGSDTIVHVPSGLVMHHAFSRDENGFVVKHWRDEIKEVSKKYKYLGDRMRASILTAPNPIFYITHDVMSDSDKDRILTSWQAEISKRDDAILRIINQARIIFERNLKFVLVDVRENTREAVSSLQGVKVMGVHYHGDFHDGNPSHFGGCKKGWREVFEQVEQSVF
;
A
#
# COMPACT_ATOMS: atom_id res chain seq x y z
N MET A 1 -2.44 -17.23 -8.01
CA MET A 1 -2.95 -16.04 -7.28
C MET A 1 -1.85 -15.47 -6.41
N GLY A 2 -1.33 -14.25 -6.56
CA GLY A 2 -0.90 -13.49 -7.75
C GLY A 2 0.54 -12.96 -7.51
N THR A 3 1.26 -12.63 -8.59
CA THR A 3 2.73 -12.44 -8.66
C THR A 3 3.37 -11.43 -7.67
N ASN A 4 4.69 -11.49 -7.48
CA ASN A 4 5.61 -10.61 -6.80
C ASN A 4 5.53 -9.44 -7.72
N CYS A 5 4.55 -8.61 -7.46
CA CYS A 5 4.45 -7.37 -8.15
C CYS A 5 5.57 -6.55 -7.56
N THR A 6 6.67 -6.49 -8.30
CA THR A 6 7.76 -5.52 -8.16
C THR A 6 7.23 -4.10 -8.03
N ILE A 7 5.96 -3.90 -8.36
CA ILE A 7 5.20 -2.68 -8.25
C ILE A 7 4.45 -2.69 -6.90
N ALA A 8 5.18 -2.35 -5.82
CA ALA A 8 4.80 -1.76 -4.51
C ALA A 8 3.64 -2.30 -3.64
N HIS A 9 3.92 -3.09 -2.59
CA HIS A 9 3.05 -3.13 -1.38
C HIS A 9 3.54 -2.07 -0.40
N ASN A 10 2.71 -1.15 0.09
CA ASN A 10 3.17 -0.19 1.10
C ASN A 10 2.17 0.20 2.20
N LEU A 11 0.90 -0.18 2.14
CA LEU A 11 -0.02 0.08 3.25
C LEU A 11 -0.87 -1.15 3.55
N LYS A 12 -0.77 -1.63 4.79
CA LYS A 12 -1.63 -2.69 5.34
C LYS A 12 -2.24 -2.21 6.65
N TYR A 13 -3.52 -2.48 6.84
CA TYR A 13 -4.21 -2.30 8.11
C TYR A 13 -4.47 -3.66 8.75
N PHE A 14 -4.09 -3.79 10.02
CA PHE A 14 -4.46 -4.91 10.87
C PHE A 14 -5.26 -4.36 12.04
N GLY A 15 -6.58 -4.58 12.02
CA GLY A 15 -7.39 -4.40 13.21
C GLY A 15 -7.12 -5.57 14.15
N LEU A 16 -6.89 -5.29 15.44
CA LEU A 16 -6.62 -6.28 16.50
C LEU A 16 -7.80 -7.24 16.79
N GLN A 17 -8.76 -7.37 15.88
CA GLN A 17 -9.83 -8.37 15.94
C GLN A 17 -9.78 -9.17 14.64
N GLU A 18 -9.30 -10.41 14.75
CA GLU A 18 -9.06 -11.43 13.71
C GLU A 18 -10.29 -11.86 12.87
N LYS A 19 -11.20 -10.96 12.48
CA LYS A 19 -12.38 -11.33 11.68
C LYS A 19 -12.34 -10.89 10.23
N SER A 20 -11.20 -10.45 9.74
CA SER A 20 -11.06 -10.15 8.32
C SER A 20 -9.79 -10.70 7.74
N GLY A 21 -9.92 -11.33 6.57
CA GLY A 21 -8.83 -11.90 5.81
C GLY A 21 -7.59 -11.00 5.81
N LEU A 22 -6.44 -11.67 5.92
CA LEU A 22 -5.11 -11.07 6.01
C LEU A 22 -4.95 -10.02 4.89
N SER A 23 -4.86 -8.75 5.29
CA SER A 23 -4.50 -7.56 4.49
C SER A 23 -5.52 -7.04 3.46
N ASP A 24 -6.19 -5.94 3.81
CA ASP A 24 -6.59 -4.94 2.80
C ASP A 24 -5.32 -4.16 2.43
N SER A 25 -4.67 -4.57 1.33
CA SER A 25 -3.42 -3.95 0.87
C SER A 25 -3.66 -2.99 -0.28
N PHE A 26 -3.18 -1.76 -0.15
CA PHE A 26 -3.06 -0.86 -1.30
C PHE A 26 -1.66 -0.97 -1.90
N ILE A 27 -1.62 -1.30 -3.18
CA ILE A 27 -0.38 -1.34 -3.95
C ILE A 27 -0.01 0.09 -4.36
N SER A 28 0.88 0.73 -3.60
CA SER A 28 0.97 2.20 -3.51
C SER A 28 2.41 2.65 -3.47
N SER A 29 2.81 3.66 -4.24
CA SER A 29 4.04 4.41 -3.94
C SER A 29 3.88 5.22 -2.64
N TYR A 30 4.95 5.79 -2.08
CA TYR A 30 4.81 6.71 -0.94
C TYR A 30 3.92 7.91 -1.26
N PHE A 31 3.99 8.46 -2.48
CA PHE A 31 3.05 9.51 -2.89
C PHE A 31 1.60 9.02 -2.80
N SER A 32 1.32 7.81 -3.26
CA SER A 32 -0.03 7.26 -3.23
C SER A 32 -0.56 7.08 -1.81
N ILE A 33 0.28 6.70 -0.85
CA ILE A 33 -0.11 6.61 0.56
C ILE A 33 -0.47 7.99 1.11
N LEU A 34 0.36 9.01 0.83
CA LEU A 34 0.08 10.38 1.22
C LEU A 34 -1.27 10.84 0.67
N TRP A 35 -1.48 10.65 -0.64
CA TRP A 35 -2.74 11.00 -1.31
C TRP A 35 -3.94 10.27 -0.70
N LEU A 36 -3.80 8.97 -0.38
CA LEU A 36 -4.85 8.18 0.25
C LEU A 36 -5.25 8.75 1.61
N PHE A 37 -4.30 9.15 2.45
CA PHE A 37 -4.61 9.80 3.72
C PHE A 37 -5.29 11.16 3.49
N GLU A 38 -4.73 12.02 2.64
CA GLU A 38 -5.30 13.34 2.33
C GLU A 38 -6.74 13.27 1.83
N ASN A 39 -7.07 12.23 1.05
CA ASN A 39 -8.41 12.01 0.50
C ASN A 39 -9.27 11.08 1.38
N LYS A 40 -8.83 10.77 2.61
CA LYS A 40 -9.54 9.90 3.56
C LYS A 40 -9.96 8.56 2.93
N PHE A 41 -9.08 8.00 2.09
CA PHE A 41 -9.27 6.78 1.30
C PHE A 41 -10.42 6.82 0.29
N ASN A 42 -10.92 8.00 -0.06
CA ASN A 42 -11.93 8.17 -1.10
C ASN A 42 -11.27 8.19 -2.49
N ILE A 43 -11.08 7.01 -3.07
CA ILE A 43 -10.42 6.83 -4.38
C ILE A 43 -11.42 6.98 -5.54
N VAL A 44 -12.68 6.62 -5.30
CA VAL A 44 -13.68 6.48 -6.36
C VAL A 44 -14.46 7.76 -6.53
N SER A 45 -14.45 8.29 -7.75
CA SER A 45 -15.28 9.42 -8.17
C SER A 45 -16.20 9.02 -9.31
N ASN A 46 -17.18 9.86 -9.64
CA ASN A 46 -18.06 9.67 -10.80
C ASN A 46 -17.30 9.66 -12.14
N SER A 47 -16.02 10.04 -12.15
CA SER A 47 -15.16 10.15 -13.34
C SER A 47 -13.93 9.25 -13.26
N MET A 48 -14.01 8.15 -12.49
CA MET A 48 -12.89 7.21 -12.30
C MET A 48 -12.35 6.67 -13.63
N ASP A 49 -13.21 6.47 -14.63
CA ASP A 49 -12.86 6.04 -15.98
C ASP A 49 -11.94 7.01 -16.75
N LEU A 50 -12.03 8.31 -16.46
CA LEU A 50 -11.18 9.36 -17.02
C LEU A 50 -9.80 9.39 -16.34
N TYR A 51 -9.72 8.90 -15.11
CA TYR A 51 -8.51 8.93 -14.27
C TYR A 51 -7.70 7.65 -14.31
N LEU A 52 -8.16 6.62 -15.01
CA LEU A 52 -7.45 5.36 -15.18
C LEU A 52 -6.64 5.36 -16.48
N LYS A 53 -5.34 5.07 -16.36
CA LYS A 53 -4.43 4.95 -17.50
C LYS A 53 -3.76 3.58 -17.50
N LYS A 54 -3.78 2.93 -18.67
CA LYS A 54 -2.94 1.75 -18.94
C LYS A 54 -1.51 2.20 -19.24
N ILE A 55 -0.55 1.63 -18.54
CA ILE A 55 0.88 1.89 -18.69
C ILE A 55 1.56 0.59 -19.08
N GLU A 56 2.22 0.61 -20.23
CA GLU A 56 3.02 -0.52 -20.72
C GLU A 56 4.40 -0.51 -20.05
N LEU A 57 4.80 -1.67 -19.56
CA LEU A 57 6.08 -1.99 -18.92
C LEU A 57 6.89 -2.96 -19.76
N ALA A 58 8.21 -2.98 -19.54
CA ALA A 58 9.07 -3.96 -20.18
C ALA A 58 8.59 -5.37 -19.81
N GLY A 59 7.97 -6.06 -20.78
CA GLY A 59 7.40 -7.39 -20.60
C GLY A 59 6.10 -7.48 -19.77
N SER A 60 5.42 -6.36 -19.48
CA SER A 60 4.12 -6.39 -18.78
C SER A 60 3.33 -5.08 -18.95
N ASP A 61 2.20 -4.94 -18.29
CA ASP A 61 1.44 -3.69 -18.21
C ASP A 61 0.73 -3.57 -16.86
N THR A 62 0.26 -2.35 -16.56
CA THR A 62 -0.53 -2.08 -15.36
C THR A 62 -1.53 -0.97 -15.61
N ILE A 63 -2.54 -0.88 -14.75
CA ILE A 63 -3.46 0.26 -14.70
C ILE A 63 -3.09 1.15 -13.51
N VAL A 64 -3.07 2.46 -13.72
CA VAL A 64 -2.80 3.45 -12.68
C VAL A 64 -3.97 4.39 -12.55
N HIS A 65 -4.39 4.65 -11.30
CA HIS A 65 -5.25 5.78 -11.00
C HIS A 65 -4.38 7.05 -10.91
N VAL A 66 -4.41 7.84 -11.98
CA VAL A 66 -3.47 8.94 -12.22
C VAL A 66 -3.43 9.98 -11.09
N PRO A 67 -4.55 10.47 -10.54
CA PRO A 67 -4.52 11.46 -9.47
C PRO A 67 -3.75 10.99 -8.23
N SER A 68 -3.93 9.72 -7.84
CA SER A 68 -3.30 9.16 -6.65
C SER A 68 -1.98 8.45 -6.92
N GLY A 69 -1.63 8.19 -8.19
CA GLY A 69 -0.50 7.33 -8.55
C GLY A 69 -0.68 5.86 -8.12
N LEU A 70 -1.90 5.46 -7.73
CA LEU A 70 -2.15 4.14 -7.16
C LEU A 70 -2.09 3.09 -8.28
N VAL A 71 -1.28 2.06 -8.07
CA VAL A 71 -1.11 0.99 -9.06
C VAL A 71 -2.18 -0.08 -8.81
N MET A 72 -3.01 -0.31 -9.82
CA MET A 72 -4.14 -1.24 -9.79
C MET A 72 -3.77 -2.57 -10.46
N HIS A 73 -2.58 -3.09 -10.16
CA HIS A 73 -1.97 -4.22 -10.86
C HIS A 73 -2.80 -5.52 -10.80
N HIS A 74 -3.54 -5.74 -9.71
CA HIS A 74 -4.44 -6.89 -9.51
C HIS A 74 -5.92 -6.50 -9.49
N ALA A 75 -6.24 -5.30 -9.94
CA ALA A 75 -7.63 -4.87 -10.00
C ALA A 75 -8.33 -5.39 -11.26
N PHE A 76 -7.58 -5.55 -12.35
CA PHE A 76 -8.09 -5.91 -13.67
C PHE A 76 -7.63 -7.29 -14.10
N SER A 77 -8.44 -7.96 -14.91
CA SER A 77 -8.13 -9.27 -15.46
C SER A 77 -6.93 -9.21 -16.40
N ARG A 78 -6.20 -10.33 -16.47
CA ARG A 78 -5.06 -10.51 -17.36
C ARG A 78 -5.31 -11.66 -18.33
N ASP A 79 -4.73 -11.56 -19.52
CA ASP A 79 -4.73 -12.61 -20.53
C ASP A 79 -3.70 -13.72 -20.24
N GLU A 80 -3.63 -14.70 -21.14
CA GLU A 80 -2.70 -15.84 -21.04
C GLU A 80 -1.22 -15.44 -21.06
N ASN A 81 -0.89 -14.27 -21.60
CA ASN A 81 0.46 -13.72 -21.65
C ASN A 81 0.75 -12.82 -20.44
N GLY A 82 -0.20 -12.68 -19.51
CA GLY A 82 -0.07 -11.86 -18.32
C GLY A 82 -0.25 -10.37 -18.56
N PHE A 83 -0.83 -9.93 -19.67
CA PHE A 83 -1.15 -8.53 -19.95
C PHE A 83 -2.60 -8.18 -19.56
N VAL A 84 -2.88 -6.94 -19.21
CA VAL A 84 -4.23 -6.44 -18.96
C VAL A 84 -5.07 -6.60 -20.22
N VAL A 85 -6.20 -7.31 -20.08
CA VAL A 85 -7.09 -7.67 -21.18
C VAL A 85 -7.54 -6.45 -21.98
N LYS A 86 -7.76 -6.62 -23.29
CA LYS A 86 -8.12 -5.52 -24.21
C LYS A 86 -9.37 -4.74 -23.77
N HIS A 87 -10.34 -5.43 -23.20
CA HIS A 87 -11.63 -4.89 -22.75
C HIS A 87 -11.66 -4.52 -21.26
N TRP A 88 -10.50 -4.25 -20.63
CA TRP A 88 -10.41 -3.95 -19.20
C TRP A 88 -11.28 -2.78 -18.73
N ARG A 89 -11.66 -1.86 -19.64
CA ARG A 89 -12.57 -0.75 -19.32
C ARG A 89 -13.96 -1.23 -18.88
N ASP A 90 -14.39 -2.41 -19.33
CA ASP A 90 -15.68 -2.99 -18.96
C ASP A 90 -15.72 -3.40 -17.47
N GLU A 91 -14.55 -3.64 -16.87
CA GLU A 91 -14.38 -4.02 -15.46
C GLU A 91 -14.37 -2.81 -14.51
N ILE A 92 -14.30 -1.57 -15.03
CA ILE A 92 -14.16 -0.35 -14.20
C ILE A 92 -15.27 -0.26 -13.15
N LYS A 93 -16.50 -0.67 -13.46
CA LYS A 93 -17.61 -0.64 -12.50
C LYS A 93 -17.36 -1.54 -11.29
N GLU A 94 -16.89 -2.77 -11.51
CA GLU A 94 -16.61 -3.71 -10.44
C GLU A 94 -15.35 -3.33 -9.66
N VAL A 95 -14.32 -2.85 -10.36
CA VAL A 95 -13.12 -2.28 -9.73
C VAL A 95 -13.48 -1.09 -8.84
N SER A 96 -14.34 -0.19 -9.32
CA SER A 96 -14.84 0.95 -8.55
C SER A 96 -15.55 0.49 -7.27
N LYS A 97 -16.44 -0.50 -7.35
CA LYS A 97 -17.10 -1.06 -6.15
C LYS A 97 -16.08 -1.62 -5.15
N LYS A 98 -15.08 -2.37 -5.63
CA LYS A 98 -14.01 -2.93 -4.79
C LYS A 98 -13.23 -1.84 -4.07
N TYR A 99 -12.72 -0.83 -4.80
CA TYR A 99 -11.92 0.24 -4.20
C TYR A 99 -12.75 1.17 -3.32
N LYS A 100 -14.03 1.38 -3.64
CA LYS A 100 -14.97 2.08 -2.74
C LYS A 100 -15.13 1.32 -1.43
N TYR A 101 -15.40 0.01 -1.50
CA TYR A 101 -15.50 -0.83 -0.31
C TYR A 101 -14.23 -0.80 0.53
N LEU A 102 -13.06 -0.98 -0.09
CA LEU A 102 -11.76 -0.93 0.61
C LEU A 102 -11.53 0.44 1.27
N GLY A 103 -11.81 1.53 0.56
CA GLY A 103 -11.66 2.88 1.08
C GLY A 103 -12.61 3.20 2.24
N ASP A 104 -13.89 2.88 2.08
CA ASP A 104 -14.92 3.05 3.11
C ASP A 104 -14.57 2.23 4.37
N ARG A 105 -14.10 0.99 4.18
CA ARG A 105 -13.69 0.10 5.26
C ARG A 105 -12.45 0.57 5.99
N MET A 106 -11.42 1.00 5.25
CA MET A 106 -10.21 1.57 5.83
C MET A 106 -10.55 2.82 6.66
N ARG A 107 -11.29 3.76 6.07
CA ARG A 107 -11.75 4.97 6.76
C ARG A 107 -12.56 4.64 8.01
N ALA A 108 -13.54 3.74 7.92
CA ALA A 108 -14.33 3.32 9.07
C ALA A 108 -13.44 2.75 10.18
N SER A 109 -12.51 1.87 9.84
CA SER A 109 -11.60 1.24 10.80
C SER A 109 -10.70 2.26 11.49
N ILE A 110 -10.23 3.27 10.77
CA ILE A 110 -9.44 4.37 11.34
C ILE A 110 -10.26 5.22 12.30
N LEU A 111 -11.55 5.41 12.03
CA LEU A 111 -12.43 6.23 12.87
C LEU A 111 -12.97 5.48 14.08
N THR A 112 -13.12 4.16 14.01
CA THR A 112 -13.75 3.36 15.08
C THR A 112 -12.77 2.56 15.92
N ALA A 113 -11.60 2.18 15.40
CA ALA A 113 -10.63 1.41 16.17
C ALA A 113 -10.11 2.25 17.33
N PRO A 114 -9.96 1.71 18.56
CA PRO A 114 -9.41 2.47 19.69
C PRO A 114 -7.95 2.87 19.44
N ASN A 115 -7.16 1.95 18.86
CA ASN A 115 -5.74 2.12 18.55
C ASN A 115 -5.45 1.65 17.11
N PRO A 116 -5.69 2.47 16.08
CA PRO A 116 -5.39 2.09 14.69
C PRO A 116 -3.87 2.01 14.46
N ILE A 117 -3.41 0.88 13.93
CA ILE A 117 -2.01 0.63 13.58
C ILE A 117 -1.91 0.41 12.07
N PHE A 118 -1.03 1.16 11.42
CA PHE A 118 -0.70 1.00 10.01
C PHE A 118 0.67 0.38 9.83
N TYR A 119 0.78 -0.56 8.91
CA TYR A 119 2.04 -1.16 8.54
C TYR A 119 2.45 -0.60 7.18
N ILE A 120 3.60 0.09 7.16
CA ILE A 120 4.19 0.65 5.95
C ILE A 120 5.50 -0.06 5.67
N THR A 121 5.57 -0.78 4.57
CA THR A 121 6.81 -1.44 4.11
C THR A 121 7.68 -0.47 3.33
N HIS A 122 8.93 -0.85 3.07
CA HIS A 122 9.78 -0.10 2.17
C HIS A 122 9.22 -0.05 0.75
N ASP A 123 9.44 1.09 0.09
CA ASP A 123 9.07 1.24 -1.31
C ASP A 123 9.93 0.35 -2.21
N VAL A 124 9.36 -0.80 -2.59
CA VAL A 124 9.97 -1.77 -3.53
C VAL A 124 9.94 -1.29 -4.98
N MET A 125 9.23 -0.20 -5.31
CA MET A 125 9.24 0.34 -6.67
C MET A 125 10.59 0.97 -6.97
N SER A 126 11.22 0.55 -8.07
CA SER A 126 12.47 1.16 -8.53
C SER A 126 12.26 2.63 -8.91
N ASP A 127 13.30 3.45 -8.83
CA ASP A 127 13.20 4.86 -9.19
C ASP A 127 12.89 5.06 -10.68
N SER A 128 13.36 4.15 -11.54
CA SER A 128 13.00 4.11 -12.96
C SER A 128 11.53 3.76 -13.19
N ASP A 129 10.97 2.84 -12.39
CA ASP A 129 9.54 2.51 -12.49
C ASP A 129 8.69 3.68 -12.01
N LYS A 130 9.10 4.38 -10.95
CA LYS A 130 8.42 5.60 -10.50
C LYS A 130 8.36 6.65 -11.61
N ASP A 131 9.48 6.91 -12.27
CA ASP A 131 9.53 7.91 -13.37
C ASP A 131 8.66 7.52 -14.57
N ARG A 132 8.45 6.21 -14.79
CA ARG A 132 7.68 5.72 -15.92
C ARG A 132 6.19 5.58 -15.62
N ILE A 133 5.84 5.28 -14.37
CA ILE A 133 4.46 5.00 -13.92
C ILE A 133 3.77 6.26 -13.39
N LEU A 134 4.49 7.12 -12.68
CA LEU A 134 3.96 8.28 -11.97
C LEU A 134 4.19 9.57 -12.77
N THR A 135 3.47 10.65 -12.44
CA THR A 135 3.83 11.97 -12.97
C THR A 135 5.14 12.45 -12.33
N SER A 136 5.87 13.39 -12.97
CA SER A 136 7.17 13.86 -12.47
C SER A 136 7.14 14.30 -11.01
N TRP A 137 6.08 15.03 -10.62
CA TRP A 137 5.89 15.48 -9.24
C TRP A 137 5.61 14.33 -8.27
N GLN A 138 4.80 13.34 -8.66
CA GLN A 138 4.49 12.16 -7.85
C GLN A 138 5.73 11.26 -7.67
N ALA A 139 6.51 11.09 -8.74
CA ALA A 139 7.77 10.37 -8.72
C ALA A 139 8.78 11.05 -7.81
N GLU A 140 8.95 12.36 -7.91
CA GLU A 140 9.82 13.15 -7.03
C GLU A 140 9.46 12.92 -5.57
N ILE A 141 8.20 13.10 -5.17
CA ILE A 141 7.76 12.89 -3.78
C ILE A 141 8.04 11.46 -3.31
N SER A 142 7.78 10.46 -4.15
CA SER A 142 7.97 9.04 -3.78
C SER A 142 9.44 8.65 -3.57
N LYS A 143 10.37 9.46 -4.08
CA LYS A 143 11.82 9.22 -3.95
C LYS A 143 12.45 9.91 -2.75
N ARG A 144 11.73 10.82 -2.10
CA ARG A 144 12.30 11.61 -1.00
C ARG A 144 12.45 10.77 0.27
N ASP A 145 13.58 10.93 0.94
CA ASP A 145 13.85 10.28 2.23
C ASP A 145 12.88 10.72 3.33
N ASP A 146 12.34 11.96 3.24
CA ASP A 146 11.37 12.52 4.18
C ASP A 146 9.90 12.12 3.88
N ALA A 147 9.64 11.33 2.84
CA ALA A 147 8.28 11.00 2.42
C ALA A 147 7.46 10.27 3.52
N ILE A 148 8.08 9.35 4.26
CA ILE A 148 7.42 8.63 5.36
C ILE A 148 7.06 9.57 6.51
N LEU A 149 7.92 10.53 6.85
CA LEU A 149 7.62 11.54 7.86
C LEU A 149 6.39 12.36 7.47
N ARG A 150 6.34 12.79 6.20
CA ARG A 150 5.20 13.52 5.64
C ARG A 150 3.92 12.68 5.72
N ILE A 151 3.97 11.40 5.35
CA ILE A 151 2.83 10.48 5.45
C ILE A 151 2.32 10.41 6.89
N ILE A 152 3.19 10.14 7.86
CA ILE A 152 2.83 9.98 9.28
C ILE A 152 2.17 11.26 9.81
N ASN A 153 2.81 12.40 9.57
CA ASN A 153 2.32 13.70 10.06
C ASN A 153 0.98 14.05 9.41
N GLN A 154 0.87 13.92 8.09
CA GLN A 154 -0.35 14.23 7.35
C GLN A 154 -1.51 13.33 7.77
N ALA A 155 -1.26 12.03 7.97
CA ALA A 155 -2.28 11.09 8.43
C ALA A 155 -2.82 11.49 9.83
N ARG A 156 -1.95 11.86 10.76
CA ARG A 156 -2.35 12.31 12.10
C ARG A 156 -3.17 13.60 12.06
N ILE A 157 -2.77 14.56 11.20
CA ILE A 157 -3.50 15.82 11.01
C ILE A 157 -4.88 15.55 10.41
N ILE A 158 -4.96 14.82 9.30
CA ILE A 158 -6.23 14.60 8.55
C ILE A 158 -7.28 13.85 9.37
N PHE A 159 -6.84 12.89 10.18
CA PHE A 159 -7.73 12.08 11.00
C PHE A 159 -7.93 12.62 12.41
N GLU A 160 -7.13 13.62 12.84
CA GLU A 160 -7.16 14.19 14.20
C GLU A 160 -7.04 13.11 15.29
N ARG A 161 -6.20 12.11 15.03
CA ARG A 161 -6.00 10.94 15.91
C ARG A 161 -4.53 10.63 16.10
N ASN A 162 -4.20 10.09 17.27
CA ASN A 162 -2.86 9.52 17.52
C ASN A 162 -2.71 8.17 16.82
N LEU A 163 -2.54 8.21 15.50
CA LEU A 163 -2.32 7.03 14.67
C LEU A 163 -0.94 6.44 14.94
N LYS A 164 -0.89 5.10 15.01
CA LYS A 164 0.36 4.35 15.19
C LYS A 164 0.84 3.76 13.87
N PHE A 165 2.16 3.71 13.71
CA PHE A 165 2.79 3.23 12.49
C PHE A 165 3.88 2.20 12.81
N VAL A 166 3.88 1.12 12.04
CA VAL A 166 4.93 0.10 12.04
C VAL A 166 5.59 0.16 10.67
N LEU A 167 6.85 0.60 10.66
CA LEU A 167 7.65 0.72 9.46
C LEU A 167 8.48 -0.55 9.30
N VAL A 168 8.31 -1.24 8.18
CA VAL A 168 8.86 -2.58 7.97
C VAL A 168 9.91 -2.56 6.87
N ASP A 169 11.12 -3.02 7.20
CA ASP A 169 12.27 -3.13 6.28
C ASP A 169 12.64 -1.81 5.57
N VAL A 170 12.38 -0.66 6.20
CA VAL A 170 12.66 0.68 5.63
C VAL A 170 14.16 0.99 5.58
N ARG A 171 14.55 1.92 4.68
CA ARG A 171 15.93 2.40 4.51
C ARG A 171 16.46 3.04 5.81
N GLU A 172 17.78 3.04 5.98
CA GLU A 172 18.42 3.53 7.21
C GLU A 172 18.14 5.01 7.49
N ASN A 173 18.25 5.88 6.48
CA ASN A 173 17.90 7.31 6.63
C ASN A 173 16.46 7.51 7.15
N THR A 174 15.52 6.68 6.67
CA THR A 174 14.13 6.71 7.16
C THR A 174 14.05 6.23 8.61
N ARG A 175 14.76 5.16 8.97
CA ARG A 175 14.82 4.64 10.34
C ARG A 175 15.32 5.72 11.31
N GLU A 176 16.40 6.41 10.96
CA GLU A 176 16.95 7.50 11.77
C GLU A 176 15.94 8.63 11.93
N ALA A 177 15.33 9.05 10.82
CA ALA A 177 14.38 10.16 10.77
C ALA A 177 13.13 9.95 11.64
N VAL A 178 12.69 8.70 11.84
CA VAL A 178 11.47 8.35 12.59
C VAL A 178 11.75 7.80 13.99
N SER A 179 13.02 7.59 14.36
CA SER A 179 13.43 6.90 15.59
C SER A 179 12.92 7.55 16.89
N SER A 180 12.69 8.86 16.88
CA SER A 180 12.20 9.64 18.03
C SER A 180 10.70 9.89 18.02
N LEU A 181 9.97 9.45 16.99
CA LEU A 181 8.55 9.71 16.86
C LEU A 181 7.71 8.78 17.74
N GLN A 182 6.95 9.36 18.66
CA GLN A 182 5.95 8.63 19.45
C GLN A 182 4.97 7.88 18.54
N GLY A 183 4.56 6.66 18.92
CA GLY A 183 3.61 5.86 18.15
C GLY A 183 4.18 5.36 16.81
N VAL A 184 5.50 5.36 16.63
CA VAL A 184 6.17 4.78 15.47
C VAL A 184 7.13 3.70 15.93
N LYS A 185 7.09 2.54 15.27
CA LYS A 185 8.01 1.42 15.51
C LYS A 185 8.65 0.99 14.19
N VAL A 186 9.96 0.77 14.19
CA VAL A 186 10.66 0.21 13.03
C VAL A 186 10.95 -1.26 13.28
N MET A 187 10.55 -2.12 12.35
CA MET A 187 10.63 -3.57 12.45
C MET A 187 11.30 -4.15 11.21
N GLY A 188 11.90 -5.32 11.35
CA GLY A 188 12.33 -6.15 10.22
C GLY A 188 11.48 -7.41 10.13
N VAL A 189 11.29 -7.94 8.92
CA VAL A 189 10.66 -9.26 8.74
C VAL A 189 11.75 -10.32 8.61
N HIS A 190 11.85 -11.19 9.62
CA HIS A 190 12.78 -12.32 9.55
C HIS A 190 12.36 -13.33 8.49
N TYR A 191 13.34 -13.88 7.78
CA TYR A 191 13.14 -14.92 6.78
C TYR A 191 13.22 -16.30 7.44
N HIS A 192 12.11 -17.05 7.45
CA HIS A 192 12.03 -18.41 8.02
C HIS A 192 11.76 -19.48 6.95
N GLY A 193 11.73 -19.12 5.67
CA GLY A 193 11.46 -20.06 4.58
C GLY A 193 9.99 -20.49 4.44
N ASP A 194 9.08 -19.99 5.28
CA ASP A 194 7.66 -20.33 5.27
C ASP A 194 6.82 -19.25 4.57
N PHE A 195 6.64 -19.45 3.27
CA PHE A 195 5.87 -18.55 2.44
C PHE A 195 4.36 -18.88 2.50
N HIS A 196 3.51 -17.89 2.24
CA HIS A 196 2.12 -18.20 1.91
C HIS A 196 2.08 -19.14 0.71
N ASP A 197 1.22 -20.18 0.75
CA ASP A 197 1.09 -21.16 -0.34
C ASP A 197 0.60 -20.42 -1.58
N GLY A 198 1.56 -20.04 -2.39
CA GLY A 198 1.46 -19.09 -3.46
C GLY A 198 2.71 -19.29 -4.30
N ASN A 199 2.53 -19.16 -5.62
CA ASN A 199 3.60 -19.32 -6.59
C ASN A 199 4.86 -18.50 -6.16
N PRO A 200 6.09 -19.02 -6.32
CA PRO A 200 7.33 -18.46 -5.76
C PRO A 200 7.54 -16.95 -5.95
N SER A 201 6.94 -16.43 -7.00
CA SER A 201 7.00 -15.03 -7.34
C SER A 201 5.68 -14.38 -6.95
N HIS A 202 5.12 -14.47 -5.74
CA HIS A 202 3.76 -14.00 -5.36
C HIS A 202 3.77 -13.55 -3.89
N PHE A 203 2.96 -12.57 -3.44
CA PHE A 203 3.03 -12.07 -2.04
C PHE A 203 3.15 -13.23 -1.04
N GLY A 204 4.35 -13.36 -0.49
CA GLY A 204 4.72 -14.37 0.47
C GLY A 204 5.64 -13.68 1.46
N GLY A 205 5.17 -12.62 2.10
CA GLY A 205 5.81 -12.24 3.36
C GLY A 205 5.98 -13.51 4.19
N CYS A 206 7.18 -13.73 4.72
CA CYS A 206 7.46 -14.86 5.60
C CYS A 206 6.35 -14.94 6.65
N LYS A 207 5.50 -15.98 6.60
CA LYS A 207 4.27 -16.11 7.41
C LYS A 207 4.64 -15.92 8.87
N LYS A 208 5.65 -16.68 9.32
CA LYS A 208 6.19 -16.60 10.67
C LYS A 208 6.88 -15.26 10.95
N GLY A 209 7.62 -14.70 9.99
CA GLY A 209 8.26 -13.39 10.15
C GLY A 209 7.24 -12.26 10.39
N TRP A 210 6.14 -12.24 9.66
CA TRP A 210 5.06 -11.28 9.89
C TRP A 210 4.31 -11.55 11.19
N ARG A 211 4.10 -12.82 11.56
CA ARG A 211 3.53 -13.18 12.87
C ARG A 211 4.38 -12.64 14.01
N GLU A 212 5.70 -12.81 13.95
CA GLU A 212 6.63 -12.26 14.95
C GLU A 212 6.51 -10.72 15.04
N VAL A 213 6.39 -10.04 13.91
CA VAL A 213 6.17 -8.58 13.88
C VAL A 213 4.84 -8.21 14.56
N PHE A 214 3.76 -8.95 14.29
CA PHE A 214 2.46 -8.69 14.91
C PHE A 214 2.48 -8.94 16.42
N GLU A 215 2.99 -10.10 16.86
CA GLU A 215 3.10 -10.45 18.28
C GLU A 215 3.93 -9.41 19.05
N GLN A 216 5.06 -8.97 18.49
CA GLN A 216 5.89 -7.94 19.10
C GLN A 216 5.21 -6.57 19.14
N VAL A 217 4.34 -6.25 18.18
CA VAL A 217 3.58 -4.99 18.15
C VAL A 217 2.46 -5.03 19.18
N GLU A 218 1.71 -6.13 19.26
CA GLU A 218 0.62 -6.33 20.22
C GLU A 218 1.11 -6.24 21.68
N GLN A 219 2.29 -6.77 21.96
CA GLN A 219 2.90 -6.72 23.29
C GLN A 219 3.51 -5.35 23.63
N SER A 220 3.73 -4.49 22.65
CA SER A 220 4.32 -3.16 22.85
C SER A 220 3.25 -2.07 22.86
N VAL A 221 3.00 -1.46 24.01
CA VAL A 221 2.15 -0.26 24.13
C VAL A 221 2.94 0.99 23.72
N PHE A 222 3.41 1.05 22.46
CA PHE A 222 4.17 2.21 21.94
C PHE A 222 3.29 3.30 21.33
#